data_AF-A0A661L5E6-F1
#
_entry.id   AF-A0A661L5E6-F1
#
_cell.length_a   1.000
_cell.length_b   1.000
_cell.length_c   1.000
_cell.angle_alpha   90.00
_cell.angle_beta   90.00
_cell.angle_gamma   90.00
#
_symmetry.space_group_name_H-M   'P 1'
#
loop_
_entity.id
_entity.type
_entity.pdbx_description
1 polymer ?
#
loop_
_entity_poly.entity_id
_entity_poly.type
_entity_poly.pdbx_seq_one_letter_code
_entity_poly.pdbx_strand_id
1 'polypeptide(L)'
;MAVAEENLAIRHALLNLEDRIERMHRDFDKFIHDEIERMPDWEQLERDLITFSKKKIFDLELANQLDRILYKFQNRKRIWLRWLEERDGASK
;
A
#
# COMPACT_ATOMS: atom_id res chain seq x y z
N MET A 1 29.04 4.62 10.32
CA MET A 1 28.48 4.99 9.00
C MET A 1 27.36 4.04 8.57
N ALA A 2 27.45 2.72 8.82
CA ALA A 2 26.43 1.73 8.42
C ALA A 2 24.98 1.98 8.88
N VAL A 3 24.76 2.46 10.12
CA VAL A 3 23.39 2.68 10.65
C VAL A 3 22.66 3.81 9.91
N ALA A 4 23.38 4.84 9.47
CA ALA A 4 22.78 5.96 8.74
C ALA A 4 22.36 5.55 7.32
N GLU A 5 23.15 4.72 6.66
CA GLU A 5 22.84 4.18 5.31
C GLU A 5 21.67 3.21 5.35
N GLU A 6 21.60 2.35 6.38
CA GLU A 6 20.47 1.44 6.58
C GLU A 6 19.16 2.20 6.87
N ASN A 7 19.22 3.22 7.74
CA ASN A 7 18.06 4.08 8.01
C ASN A 7 17.62 4.85 6.77
N LEU A 8 18.55 5.32 5.94
CA LEU A 8 18.24 6.00 4.67
C LEU A 8 17.53 5.04 3.70
N ALA A 9 18.01 3.80 3.58
CA ALA A 9 17.39 2.78 2.75
C ALA A 9 15.97 2.44 3.22
N ILE A 10 15.75 2.34 4.53
CA ILE A 10 14.41 2.13 5.12
C ILE A 10 13.51 3.32 4.82
N ARG A 11 13.97 4.56 4.99
CA ARG A 11 13.19 5.77 4.64
C ARG A 11 12.75 5.76 3.18
N HIS A 12 13.67 5.48 2.25
CA HIS A 12 13.34 5.40 0.83
C HIS A 12 12.33 4.28 0.54
N ALA A 13 12.47 3.12 1.17
CA ALA A 13 11.53 2.03 1.02
C ALA A 13 10.13 2.39 1.54
N LEU A 14 10.04 3.08 2.69
CA LEU A 14 8.77 3.56 3.24
C LEU A 14 8.08 4.56 2.30
N LEU A 15 8.82 5.53 1.78
CA LEU A 15 8.29 6.50 0.81
C LEU A 15 7.79 5.80 -0.47
N ASN A 16 8.55 4.82 -0.97
CA ASN A 16 8.15 4.04 -2.14
C ASN A 16 6.86 3.23 -1.87
N LEU A 17 6.72 2.62 -0.69
CA LEU A 17 5.51 1.90 -0.30
C LEU A 17 4.31 2.84 -0.22
N GLU A 18 4.48 4.01 0.38
CA GLU A 18 3.42 5.02 0.45
C GLU A 18 2.95 5.47 -0.94
N ASP A 19 3.89 5.79 -1.83
CA ASP A 19 3.59 6.21 -3.19
C ASP A 19 2.94 5.09 -4.01
N ARG A 20 3.31 3.82 -3.77
CA ARG A 20 2.61 2.66 -4.36
C ARG A 20 1.17 2.54 -3.88
N ILE A 21 0.88 2.81 -2.62
CA ILE A 21 -0.50 2.79 -2.09
C ILE A 21 -1.35 3.86 -2.77
N GLU A 22 -0.82 5.08 -2.94
CA GLU A 22 -1.54 6.17 -3.59
C GLU A 22 -1.75 5.92 -5.09
N ARG A 23 -0.75 5.37 -5.79
CA ARG A 23 -0.93 4.92 -7.19
C ARG A 23 -2.00 3.84 -7.29
N MET A 24 -1.91 2.81 -6.45
CA MET A 24 -2.91 1.73 -6.40
C MET A 24 -4.31 2.28 -6.17
N HIS A 25 -4.46 3.32 -5.34
CA HIS A 25 -5.76 3.95 -5.11
C HIS A 25 -6.33 4.61 -6.37
N ARG A 26 -5.50 5.30 -7.15
CA ARG A 26 -5.91 5.88 -8.44
C ARG A 26 -6.19 4.82 -9.49
N ASP A 27 -5.42 3.74 -9.52
CA ASP A 27 -5.65 2.63 -10.45
C ASP A 27 -6.97 1.93 -10.13
N PHE A 28 -7.32 1.78 -8.85
CA PHE A 28 -8.63 1.28 -8.43
C PHE A 28 -9.77 2.20 -8.84
N ASP A 29 -9.60 3.50 -8.66
CA ASP A 29 -10.59 4.50 -9.08
C ASP A 29 -10.85 4.39 -10.60
N LYS A 30 -9.78 4.33 -11.40
CA LYS A 30 -9.87 4.11 -12.85
C LYS A 30 -10.51 2.77 -13.21
N PHE A 31 -10.19 1.71 -12.48
CA PHE A 31 -10.76 0.38 -12.74
C PHE A 31 -12.28 0.37 -12.51
N ILE A 32 -12.75 1.04 -11.45
CA ILE A 32 -14.16 1.13 -11.11
C ILE A 32 -14.93 2.02 -12.11
N HIS A 33 -14.28 3.00 -12.72
CA HIS A 33 -14.84 3.83 -13.79
C HIS A 33 -14.62 3.25 -15.20
N ASP A 34 -14.20 1.99 -15.32
CA ASP A 34 -13.92 1.30 -16.60
C ASP A 34 -12.88 2.00 -17.49
N GLU A 35 -12.03 2.86 -16.92
CA GLU A 35 -10.90 3.49 -17.64
C GLU A 35 -9.74 2.52 -17.86
N ILE A 36 -9.63 1.49 -17.02
CA ILE A 36 -8.67 0.39 -17.18
C ILE A 36 -9.38 -0.96 -17.03
N GLU A 37 -9.04 -1.91 -17.88
CA GLU A 37 -9.65 -3.26 -17.88
C GLU A 37 -9.03 -4.19 -16.84
N ARG A 38 -7.79 -3.89 -16.41
CA ARG A 38 -7.04 -4.77 -15.51
C ARG A 38 -7.27 -4.39 -14.05
N MET A 39 -7.68 -5.39 -13.25
CA MET A 39 -7.78 -5.22 -11.79
C MET A 39 -6.40 -4.90 -11.20
N PRO A 40 -6.27 -3.84 -10.38
CA PRO A 40 -5.02 -3.53 -9.73
C PRO A 40 -4.62 -4.61 -8.72
N ASP A 41 -3.35 -5.04 -8.75
CA ASP A 41 -2.82 -6.14 -7.92
C ASP A 41 -2.47 -5.68 -6.50
N TRP A 42 -3.51 -5.45 -5.71
CA TRP A 42 -3.39 -5.08 -4.30
C TRP A 42 -2.84 -6.22 -3.42
N GLU A 43 -3.01 -7.48 -3.84
CA GLU A 43 -2.50 -8.65 -3.11
C GLU A 43 -0.97 -8.67 -3.11
N GLN A 44 -0.35 -8.34 -4.25
CA GLN A 44 1.11 -8.21 -4.29
C GLN A 44 1.60 -7.05 -3.42
N LEU A 45 0.90 -5.91 -3.40
CA LEU A 45 1.25 -4.79 -2.52
C LEU A 45 1.12 -5.16 -1.03
N GLU A 46 0.09 -5.94 -0.67
CA GLU A 46 -0.08 -6.45 0.69
C GLU A 46 1.07 -7.39 1.10
N ARG A 47 1.45 -8.32 0.22
CA ARG A 47 2.58 -9.23 0.45
C ARG A 47 3.88 -8.48 0.65
N ASP A 48 4.11 -7.43 -0.13
CA ASP A 48 5.29 -6.58 -0.01
C ASP A 48 5.30 -5.83 1.34
N LEU A 49 4.16 -5.28 1.75
CA LEU A 49 4.00 -4.60 3.05
C LEU A 49 4.23 -5.55 4.23
N ILE A 50 3.66 -6.75 4.20
CA ILE A 50 3.84 -7.78 5.23
C ILE A 50 5.31 -8.24 5.28
N THR A 51 5.94 -8.40 4.12
CA THR A 51 7.36 -8.79 4.05
C THR A 51 8.24 -7.68 4.62
N PHE A 52 7.93 -6.42 4.30
CA PHE A 52 8.64 -5.28 4.83
C PHE A 52 8.43 -5.10 6.34
N SER A 53 7.22 -5.33 6.86
CA SER A 53 6.91 -5.18 8.28
C SER A 53 7.62 -6.18 9.19
N LYS A 54 8.04 -7.32 8.64
CA LYS A 54 8.86 -8.31 9.37
C LYS A 54 10.32 -7.88 9.54
N LYS A 55 10.78 -6.84 8.83
CA LYS A 55 12.14 -6.32 9.00
C LYS A 55 12.26 -5.64 10.36
N LYS A 56 13.38 -5.87 11.04
CA LYS A 56 13.68 -5.17 12.30
C LYS A 56 14.02 -3.71 11.99
N ILE A 57 13.15 -2.79 12.42
CA ILE A 57 13.39 -1.35 12.36
C ILE A 57 13.72 -0.90 13.79
N PHE A 58 14.98 -0.51 14.01
CA PHE A 58 15.44 -0.05 15.33
C PHE A 58 15.15 1.43 15.58
N ASP A 59 14.97 2.20 14.50
CA ASP A 59 14.62 3.61 14.57
C ASP A 59 13.11 3.78 14.83
N LEU A 60 12.77 4.40 15.95
CA LEU A 60 11.39 4.57 16.39
C LEU A 60 10.56 5.45 15.43
N GLU A 61 11.17 6.45 14.80
CA GLU A 61 10.49 7.32 13.82
C GLU A 61 10.10 6.50 12.59
N LEU A 62 11.01 5.66 12.10
CA LEU A 62 10.76 4.79 10.95
C LEU A 62 9.75 3.68 11.25
N ALA A 63 9.79 3.11 12.45
CA ALA A 63 8.79 2.14 12.89
C ALA A 63 7.39 2.77 12.93
N ASN A 64 7.25 3.95 13.54
CA ASN A 64 5.98 4.69 13.56
C ASN A 64 5.50 5.07 12.16
N GLN A 65 6.41 5.42 11.25
CA GLN A 65 6.06 5.72 9.86
C GLN A 65 5.54 4.47 9.15
N LEU A 66 6.15 3.30 9.38
CA LEU A 66 5.65 2.03 8.86
C LEU A 66 4.24 1.73 9.37
N ASP A 67 3.97 1.88 10.67
CA ASP A 67 2.64 1.67 11.24
C ASP A 67 1.58 2.57 10.59
N ARG A 68 1.91 3.84 10.35
CA ARG A 68 1.02 4.77 9.63
C ARG A 68 0.74 4.31 8.21
N ILE A 69 1.76 3.83 7.48
CA ILE A 69 1.62 3.31 6.11
C ILE A 69 0.75 2.05 6.11
N LEU A 70 0.96 1.13 7.05
CA LEU A 70 0.15 -0.08 7.18
C LEU A 70 -1.31 0.26 7.46
N TYR A 71 -1.56 1.19 8.39
CA TYR A 71 -2.91 1.67 8.70
C TYR A 71 -3.58 2.31 7.48
N LYS A 72 -2.84 3.17 6.75
CA LYS A 72 -3.30 3.79 5.50
C LYS A 72 -3.65 2.73 4.46
N PHE A 73 -2.80 1.72 4.26
CA PHE A 73 -3.07 0.61 3.35
C PHE A 73 -4.34 -0.14 3.73
N GLN A 74 -4.51 -0.52 5.00
CA GLN A 74 -5.70 -1.26 5.45
C GLN A 74 -6.99 -0.46 5.21
N ASN A 75 -6.97 0.85 5.48
CA ASN A 75 -8.10 1.72 5.16
C ASN A 75 -8.39 1.80 3.66
N ARG A 76 -7.36 1.97 2.83
CA ARG A 76 -7.51 2.01 1.36
C ARG A 76 -8.00 0.68 0.80
N LYS A 77 -7.44 -0.44 1.25
CA LYS A 77 -7.88 -1.79 0.90
C LYS A 77 -9.36 -1.98 1.20
N ARG A 78 -9.84 -1.53 2.36
CA ARG A 78 -11.26 -1.63 2.72
C ARG A 78 -12.16 -0.83 1.76
N ILE A 79 -11.69 0.33 1.29
CA ILE A 79 -12.40 1.13 0.28
C ILE A 79 -12.41 0.41 -1.07
N TRP A 80 -11.26 -0.10 -1.52
CA TRP A 80 -11.14 -0.82 -2.79
C TRP A 80 -12.03 -2.06 -2.87
N LEU A 81 -12.01 -2.88 -1.82
CA LEU A 81 -12.85 -4.08 -1.73
C LEU A 81 -14.33 -3.72 -1.77
N ARG A 82 -14.73 -2.65 -1.06
CA ARG A 82 -16.10 -2.16 -1.11
C ARG A 82 -16.49 -1.72 -2.53
N TRP A 83 -15.62 -0.99 -3.23
CA TRP A 83 -15.90 -0.59 -4.61
C TRP A 83 -16.06 -1.80 -5.54
N LEU A 84 -15.25 -2.85 -5.35
CA LEU A 84 -15.40 -4.11 -6.07
C LEU A 84 -16.76 -4.77 -5.78
N GLU A 85 -17.16 -4.83 -4.51
CA GLU A 85 -18.48 -5.36 -4.11
C GLU A 85 -19.64 -4.55 -4.71
N GLU A 86 -19.53 -3.22 -4.72
CA GLU A 86 -20.51 -2.31 -5.31
C GLU A 86 -20.60 -2.50 -6.84
N ARG A 87 -19.47 -2.68 -7.51
CA ARG A 87 -19.41 -2.94 -8.96
C ARG A 87 -19.97 -4.33 -9.33
N ASP A 88 -19.60 -5.38 -8.60
CA ASP A 88 -20.06 -6.75 -8.86
C ASP A 88 -21.55 -6.91 -8.51
N GLY A 89 -22.00 -6.25 -7.45
CA GLY A 89 -23.42 -6.16 -7.06
C GLY A 89 -24.29 -5.34 -8.02
N ALA A 90 -23.73 -4.36 -8.74
CA ALA A 90 -24.43 -3.60 -9.78
C ALA A 90 -24.56 -4.36 -11.12
N SER A 91 -23.85 -5.48 -11.29
CA SER A 91 -23.93 -6.37 -12.45
C SER A 91 -24.99 -7.48 -12.33
N LYS A 92 -25.83 -7.46 -11.29
CA LYS A 92 -27.01 -8.34 -11.11
C LYS A 92 -28.32 -7.59 -11.32
#